data_AF-A0A9D0BVN9-F1
#
_entry.id   AF-A0A9D0BVN9-F1
#
_cell.length_a   1.000
_cell.length_b   1.000
_cell.length_c   1.000
_cell.angle_alpha   90.00
_cell.angle_beta   90.00
_cell.angle_gamma   90.00
#
_symmetry.space_group_name_H-M   'P 1'
#
loop_
_entity.id
_entity.type
_entity.pdbx_description
1 polymer ?
#
loop_
_entity_poly.entity_id
_entity_poly.type
_entity_poly.pdbx_seq_one_letter_code
_entity_poly.pdbx_strand_id
1 'polypeptide(L)'
;FLGTAIDDNIASLVIAQLLFLEAEDPEKDIYIYINSPGGMVTSGMAIYDTMQYIQPDVVTTCIGQAASMGALLLAAGTKGKRFALPNARIMIHQPMGGVQGQATDIDIHAREILKIRERLNKILADATGQPLEKIAKDTDRNYFMSAEESIAYGIIDEILEKRAASDKLKKKK
;
A
#
# COMPACT_ATOMS: atom_id res chain seq x y z
N PHE A 1 2.79 -12.25 -0.70
CA PHE A 1 2.11 -11.71 -1.91
C PHE A 1 0.76 -11.18 -1.52
N LEU A 2 0.34 -10.04 -2.07
CA LEU A 2 -1.00 -9.48 -1.92
C LEU A 2 -1.65 -9.37 -3.32
N GLY A 3 -2.32 -10.44 -3.75
CA GLY A 3 -2.78 -10.62 -5.13
C GLY A 3 -4.29 -10.53 -5.36
N THR A 4 -5.06 -10.21 -4.33
CA THR A 4 -6.53 -10.22 -4.33
C THR A 4 -7.07 -8.95 -3.68
N ALA A 5 -8.41 -8.82 -3.64
CA ALA A 5 -9.04 -7.84 -2.78
C ALA A 5 -8.63 -8.06 -1.31
N ILE A 6 -8.51 -6.98 -0.57
CA ILE A 6 -8.12 -6.97 0.84
C ILE A 6 -9.37 -7.22 1.69
N ASP A 7 -9.39 -8.35 2.38
CA ASP A 7 -10.37 -8.71 3.40
C ASP A 7 -9.65 -9.24 4.65
N ASP A 8 -10.41 -9.62 5.68
CA ASP A 8 -9.84 -10.10 6.94
C ASP A 8 -9.02 -11.39 6.79
N ASN A 9 -9.38 -12.26 5.84
CA ASN A 9 -8.66 -13.52 5.61
C ASN A 9 -7.28 -13.25 5.02
N ILE A 10 -7.23 -12.43 3.97
CA ILE A 10 -5.99 -12.08 3.29
C ILE A 10 -5.11 -11.23 4.20
N ALA A 11 -5.69 -10.27 4.93
CA ALA A 11 -4.94 -9.48 5.91
C ALA A 11 -4.31 -10.35 7.00
N SER A 12 -5.08 -11.27 7.58
CA SER A 12 -4.56 -12.21 8.59
C SER A 12 -3.40 -13.05 8.06
N LEU A 13 -3.51 -13.55 6.82
CA LEU A 13 -2.46 -14.34 6.19
C LEU A 13 -1.19 -13.50 5.93
N VAL A 14 -1.33 -12.28 5.43
CA VAL A 14 -0.20 -11.39 5.17
C VAL A 14 0.50 -11.02 6.49
N ILE A 15 -0.27 -10.64 7.52
CA ILE A 15 0.26 -10.30 8.84
C ILE A 15 1.01 -11.48 9.45
N ALA A 16 0.43 -12.69 9.41
CA ALA A 16 1.10 -13.89 9.90
C ALA A 16 2.43 -14.16 9.17
N GLN A 17 2.50 -13.94 7.86
CA GLN A 17 3.74 -14.08 7.09
C GLN A 17 4.77 -13.01 7.47
N LEU A 18 4.35 -11.77 7.72
CA LEU A 18 5.26 -10.69 8.14
C LEU A 18 5.90 -11.01 9.50
N LEU A 19 5.07 -11.36 10.49
CA LEU A 19 5.54 -11.72 11.83
C LEU A 19 6.41 -12.98 11.82
N PHE A 20 6.06 -13.96 10.98
CA PHE A 20 6.89 -15.15 10.81
C PHE A 20 8.27 -14.82 10.23
N LEU A 21 8.33 -13.97 9.19
CA LEU A 21 9.60 -13.59 8.58
C LEU A 21 10.47 -12.74 9.52
N GLU A 22 9.87 -11.86 10.31
CA GLU A 22 10.57 -11.15 11.38
C GLU A 22 11.17 -12.12 12.41
N ALA A 23 10.40 -13.14 12.84
CA ALA A 23 10.88 -14.12 13.80
C ALA A 23 12.02 -14.99 13.26
N GLU A 24 12.04 -15.26 11.95
CA GLU A 24 13.10 -16.02 11.28
C GLU A 24 14.40 -15.21 11.13
N ASP A 25 14.31 -13.94 10.71
CA ASP A 25 15.47 -13.06 10.55
C ASP A 25 15.03 -11.58 10.60
N PRO A 26 15.14 -10.89 11.75
CA PRO A 26 14.65 -9.53 11.91
C PRO A 26 15.46 -8.47 11.15
N GLU A 27 16.64 -8.81 10.64
CA GLU A 27 17.52 -7.89 9.91
C GLU A 27 17.29 -7.94 8.39
N LYS A 28 16.54 -8.93 7.91
CA LYS A 28 16.43 -9.22 6.49
C LYS A 28 15.16 -8.61 5.88
N ASP A 29 15.36 -7.78 4.87
CA ASP A 29 14.29 -7.20 4.06
C ASP A 29 13.18 -8.21 3.69
N ILE A 30 11.93 -7.82 3.91
CA ILE A 30 10.73 -8.57 3.53
C ILE A 30 10.16 -7.98 2.24
N TYR A 31 9.93 -8.84 1.23
CA TYR A 31 9.43 -8.42 -0.07
C TYR A 31 7.94 -8.72 -0.23
N ILE A 32 7.13 -7.66 -0.32
CA ILE A 32 5.70 -7.73 -0.62
C ILE A 32 5.45 -7.36 -2.07
N TYR A 33 4.96 -8.32 -2.85
CA TYR A 33 4.47 -8.09 -4.20
C TYR A 33 2.96 -7.81 -4.17
N ILE A 34 2.55 -6.67 -4.74
CA ILE A 34 1.19 -6.14 -4.67
C ILE A 34 0.55 -6.15 -6.07
N ASN A 35 -0.57 -6.85 -6.19
CA ASN A 35 -1.51 -6.81 -7.30
C ASN A 35 -2.93 -6.79 -6.72
N SER A 36 -3.39 -5.64 -6.24
CA SER A 36 -4.64 -5.56 -5.48
C SER A 36 -5.50 -4.38 -5.91
N PRO A 37 -6.83 -4.58 -6.06
CA PRO A 37 -7.78 -3.49 -6.28
C PRO A 37 -8.09 -2.69 -4.99
N GLY A 38 -7.48 -3.06 -3.85
CA GLY A 38 -7.84 -2.55 -2.52
C GLY A 38 -8.87 -3.44 -1.84
N GLY A 39 -9.65 -2.87 -0.91
CA GLY A 39 -10.65 -3.63 -0.15
C GLY A 39 -11.00 -2.97 1.17
N MET A 40 -11.24 -3.78 2.21
CA MET A 40 -11.59 -3.33 3.54
C MET A 40 -10.50 -2.47 4.16
N VAL A 41 -10.87 -1.26 4.60
CA VAL A 41 -9.93 -0.29 5.17
C VAL A 41 -9.31 -0.82 6.47
N THR A 42 -10.11 -1.39 7.37
CA THR A 42 -9.62 -1.92 8.65
C THR A 42 -8.61 -3.04 8.45
N SER A 43 -8.89 -3.99 7.56
CA SER A 43 -8.00 -5.11 7.26
C SER A 43 -6.71 -4.62 6.59
N GLY A 44 -6.80 -3.63 5.69
CA GLY A 44 -5.63 -3.00 5.08
C GLY A 44 -4.80 -2.20 6.10
N MET A 45 -5.43 -1.50 7.04
CA MET A 45 -4.74 -0.77 8.11
C MET A 45 -4.02 -1.72 9.06
N ALA A 46 -4.55 -2.92 9.32
CA ALA A 46 -3.85 -3.92 10.11
C ALA A 46 -2.55 -4.41 9.43
N ILE A 47 -2.56 -4.56 8.09
CA ILE A 47 -1.35 -4.86 7.33
C ILE A 47 -0.38 -3.67 7.42
N TYR A 48 -0.87 -2.45 7.18
CA TYR A 48 -0.06 -1.23 7.26
C TYR A 48 0.65 -1.12 8.61
N ASP A 49 -0.08 -1.19 9.72
CA ASP A 49 0.50 -1.07 11.05
C ASP A 49 1.52 -2.18 11.32
N THR A 50 1.27 -3.41 10.85
CA THR A 50 2.23 -4.51 10.95
C THR A 50 3.51 -4.21 10.17
N MET A 51 3.40 -3.69 8.95
CA MET A 51 4.57 -3.29 8.15
C MET A 51 5.42 -2.22 8.84
N GLN A 52 4.81 -1.33 9.62
CA GLN A 52 5.54 -0.28 10.36
C GLN A 52 6.04 -0.76 11.73
N TYR A 53 5.43 -1.81 12.28
CA TYR A 53 5.72 -2.33 13.61
C TYR A 53 6.93 -3.26 13.64
N ILE A 54 7.07 -4.10 12.61
CA ILE A 54 8.14 -5.10 12.55
C ILE A 54 9.51 -4.46 12.31
N GLN A 55 10.58 -5.13 12.77
CA GLN A 55 11.96 -4.66 12.59
C GLN A 55 12.46 -4.66 11.14
N PRO A 56 12.17 -5.68 10.32
CA PRO A 56 12.65 -5.72 8.94
C PRO A 56 12.11 -4.58 8.10
N ASP A 57 12.96 -4.08 7.20
CA ASP A 57 12.49 -3.21 6.13
C ASP A 57 11.51 -3.95 5.21
N VAL A 58 10.41 -3.27 4.87
CA VAL A 58 9.39 -3.83 3.99
C VAL A 58 9.53 -3.26 2.59
N VAL A 59 9.99 -4.10 1.67
CA VAL A 59 10.13 -3.79 0.24
C VAL A 59 8.81 -4.05 -0.47
N THR A 60 8.20 -3.03 -1.07
CA THR A 60 6.92 -3.16 -1.76
C THR A 60 7.11 -3.06 -3.26
N THR A 61 6.55 -3.99 -4.03
CA THR A 61 6.61 -3.96 -5.51
C THR A 61 5.23 -4.12 -6.12
N CYS A 62 4.76 -3.13 -6.88
CA CYS A 62 3.54 -3.26 -7.66
C CYS A 62 3.77 -4.09 -8.93
N ILE A 63 2.99 -5.17 -9.08
CA ILE A 63 3.04 -6.11 -10.19
C ILE A 63 1.66 -6.27 -10.82
N GLY A 64 1.21 -5.24 -11.55
CA GLY A 64 -0.12 -5.20 -12.16
C GLY A 64 -0.87 -3.96 -11.70
N GLN A 65 -1.60 -4.04 -10.59
CA GLN A 65 -2.25 -2.87 -10.01
C GLN A 65 -2.04 -2.70 -8.51
N ALA A 66 -2.04 -1.47 -8.05
CA ALA A 66 -2.16 -1.11 -6.64
C ALA A 66 -3.18 0.01 -6.54
N ALA A 67 -4.41 -0.32 -6.18
CA ALA A 67 -5.52 0.63 -6.11
C ALA A 67 -6.07 0.73 -4.68
N SER A 68 -6.57 1.92 -4.30
CA SER A 68 -7.19 2.16 -2.99
C SER A 68 -6.24 1.74 -1.85
N MET A 69 -6.66 0.88 -0.92
CA MET A 69 -5.79 0.33 0.12
C MET A 69 -4.54 -0.39 -0.42
N GLY A 70 -4.58 -0.94 -1.63
CA GLY A 70 -3.39 -1.50 -2.28
C GLY A 70 -2.35 -0.43 -2.63
N ALA A 71 -2.78 0.77 -3.05
CA ALA A 71 -1.90 1.91 -3.31
C ALA A 71 -1.29 2.46 -2.01
N LEU A 72 -2.08 2.52 -0.93
CA LEU A 72 -1.58 2.94 0.38
C LEU A 72 -0.52 1.97 0.90
N LEU A 73 -0.76 0.66 0.83
CA LEU A 73 0.23 -0.35 1.23
C LEU A 73 1.47 -0.31 0.36
N LEU A 74 1.35 -0.01 -0.94
CA LEU A 74 2.50 0.23 -1.81
C LEU A 74 3.32 1.46 -1.35
N ALA A 75 2.65 2.56 -1.02
CA ALA A 75 3.31 3.78 -0.55
C ALA A 75 3.97 3.61 0.83
N ALA A 76 3.47 2.67 1.64
CA ALA A 76 3.90 2.40 3.01
C ALA A 76 5.14 1.50 3.13
N GLY A 77 5.68 0.98 2.02
CA GLY A 77 6.98 0.31 2.05
C GLY A 77 8.09 1.24 2.53
N THR A 78 9.21 0.67 2.96
CA THR A 78 10.38 1.44 3.40
C THR A 78 10.80 2.43 2.30
N LYS A 79 11.00 3.70 2.67
CA LYS A 79 11.40 4.77 1.74
C LYS A 79 12.69 4.40 1.01
N GLY A 80 12.70 4.54 -0.32
CA GLY A 80 13.79 4.11 -1.19
C GLY A 80 13.71 2.63 -1.60
N LYS A 81 12.72 1.87 -1.10
CA LYS A 81 12.49 0.46 -1.39
C LYS A 81 11.07 0.19 -1.90
N ARG A 82 10.42 1.19 -2.52
CA ARG A 82 9.09 1.07 -3.11
C ARG A 82 9.19 1.05 -4.64
N PHE A 83 8.64 0.02 -5.25
CA PHE A 83 8.89 -0.30 -6.65
C PHE A 83 7.61 -0.54 -7.44
N ALA A 84 7.66 -0.39 -8.75
CA ALA A 84 6.65 -0.90 -9.65
C ALA A 84 7.26 -1.46 -10.94
N LEU A 85 6.54 -2.35 -11.62
CA LEU A 85 6.87 -2.73 -12.99
C LEU A 85 6.35 -1.68 -13.99
N PRO A 86 6.89 -1.61 -15.23
CA PRO A 86 6.59 -0.52 -16.16
C PRO A 86 5.10 -0.36 -16.50
N ASN A 87 4.37 -1.47 -16.63
CA ASN A 87 2.93 -1.45 -16.96
C ASN A 87 2.03 -1.44 -15.72
N ALA A 88 2.58 -1.19 -14.54
CA ALA A 88 1.79 -1.12 -13.32
C ALA A 88 0.87 0.10 -13.34
N ARG A 89 -0.33 -0.07 -12.80
CA ARG A 89 -1.32 0.99 -12.63
C ARG A 89 -1.59 1.23 -11.15
N ILE A 90 -1.45 2.48 -10.73
CA ILE A 90 -1.70 2.89 -9.35
C ILE A 90 -2.95 3.75 -9.32
N MET A 91 -3.78 3.60 -8.28
CA MET A 91 -4.96 4.44 -8.10
C MET A 91 -5.16 4.81 -6.63
N ILE A 92 -5.34 6.09 -6.36
CA ILE A 92 -5.73 6.59 -5.05
C ILE A 92 -7.13 7.22 -5.12
N HIS A 93 -7.89 7.08 -4.04
CA HIS A 93 -9.21 7.69 -3.86
C HIS A 93 -9.57 7.76 -2.37
N GLN A 94 -10.65 8.46 -2.04
CA GLN A 94 -11.22 8.51 -0.70
C GLN A 94 -11.88 7.17 -0.32
N PRO A 95 -11.99 6.84 0.97
CA PRO A 95 -12.65 5.62 1.42
C PRO A 95 -14.13 5.65 1.01
N MET A 96 -14.67 4.47 0.72
CA MET A 96 -16.08 4.27 0.41
C MET A 96 -16.77 3.52 1.55
N GLY A 97 -18.01 3.89 1.84
CA GLY A 97 -18.84 3.26 2.85
C GLY A 97 -20.30 3.64 2.68
N GLY A 98 -21.17 3.04 3.49
CA GLY A 98 -22.60 3.33 3.50
C GLY A 98 -23.18 3.01 4.87
N VAL A 99 -24.18 3.79 5.27
CA VAL A 99 -24.91 3.60 6.53
C VAL A 99 -26.41 3.82 6.26
N GLN A 100 -27.24 3.02 6.91
CA GLN A 100 -28.69 3.18 6.96
C GLN A 100 -29.13 2.95 8.42
N GLY A 101 -30.12 3.69 8.90
CA GLY A 101 -30.55 3.58 10.29
C GLY A 101 -31.15 4.88 10.83
N GLN A 102 -31.12 5.04 12.15
CA GLN A 102 -31.58 6.27 12.79
C GLN A 102 -30.67 7.44 12.42
N ALA A 103 -31.20 8.67 12.49
CA ALA A 103 -30.42 9.87 12.18
C ALA A 103 -29.12 9.96 13.03
N THR A 104 -29.17 9.53 14.29
CA THR A 104 -28.01 9.46 15.18
C THR A 104 -26.95 8.47 14.69
N ASP A 105 -27.35 7.28 14.25
CA ASP A 105 -26.41 6.28 13.72
C ASP A 105 -25.75 6.79 12.43
N ILE A 106 -26.53 7.43 11.56
CA ILE A 106 -26.02 8.05 10.32
C ILE A 106 -24.97 9.11 10.65
N ASP A 107 -25.22 10.01 11.61
CA ASP A 107 -24.25 11.04 12.03
C ASP A 107 -22.97 10.41 12.60
N ILE A 108 -23.09 9.38 13.44
CA ILE A 108 -21.93 8.66 14.01
C ILE A 108 -21.05 8.07 12.90
N HIS A 109 -21.65 7.33 11.97
CA HIS A 109 -20.91 6.69 10.88
C HIS A 109 -20.35 7.70 9.87
N ALA A 110 -21.06 8.81 9.62
CA ALA A 110 -20.57 9.89 8.76
C ALA A 110 -19.32 10.56 9.38
N ARG A 111 -19.31 10.81 10.68
CA ARG A 111 -18.12 11.34 11.38
C ARG A 111 -16.96 10.36 11.32
N GLU A 112 -17.22 9.07 11.46
CA GLU A 112 -16.17 8.05 11.44
C GLU A 112 -15.52 7.92 10.07
N ILE A 113 -16.30 7.85 8.97
CA ILE A 113 -15.70 7.77 7.62
C ILE A 113 -14.89 9.02 7.27
N LEU A 114 -15.28 10.20 7.78
CA LEU A 114 -14.49 11.42 7.62
C LEU A 114 -13.16 11.35 8.37
N LYS A 115 -13.14 10.83 9.60
CA LYS A 115 -11.89 10.60 10.36
C LYS A 115 -10.98 9.60 9.67
N ILE A 116 -11.55 8.52 9.13
CA ILE A 116 -10.80 7.53 8.34
C ILE A 116 -10.18 8.21 7.12
N ARG A 117 -10.96 8.99 6.36
CA ARG A 117 -10.45 9.74 5.20
C ARG A 117 -9.29 10.64 5.57
N GLU A 118 -9.41 11.41 6.65
CA GLU A 118 -8.33 12.28 7.15
C GLU A 118 -7.07 11.48 7.51
N ARG A 119 -7.23 10.34 8.18
CA ARG A 119 -6.13 9.43 8.53
C ARG A 119 -5.39 8.93 7.30
N LEU A 120 -6.12 8.40 6.31
CA LEU A 120 -5.54 7.83 5.09
C LEU A 120 -4.84 8.92 4.27
N ASN A 121 -5.43 10.11 4.18
CA ASN A 121 -4.81 11.25 3.50
C ASN A 121 -3.50 11.67 4.19
N LYS A 122 -3.46 11.66 5.53
CA LYS A 122 -2.22 11.96 6.27
C LYS A 122 -1.14 10.92 6.01
N ILE A 123 -1.48 9.63 6.06
CA ILE A 123 -0.54 8.54 5.75
C ILE A 123 0.03 8.70 4.34
N LEU A 124 -0.82 8.96 3.35
CA LEU A 124 -0.36 9.18 1.97
C LEU A 124 0.48 10.46 1.84
N ALA A 125 0.12 11.55 2.52
CA ALA A 125 0.92 12.78 2.54
C ALA A 125 2.32 12.53 3.11
N ASP A 126 2.40 11.85 4.26
CA ASP A 126 3.66 11.51 4.93
C ASP A 126 4.53 10.59 4.06
N ALA A 127 3.92 9.56 3.44
CA ALA A 127 4.62 8.61 2.59
C ALA A 127 5.09 9.19 1.26
N THR A 128 4.32 10.10 0.66
CA THR A 128 4.62 10.68 -0.66
C THR A 128 5.42 11.98 -0.61
N GLY A 129 5.41 12.67 0.53
CA GLY A 129 5.94 14.02 0.67
C GLY A 129 5.07 15.11 0.02
N GLN A 130 3.87 14.77 -0.44
CA GLN A 130 2.92 15.75 -0.98
C GLN A 130 2.23 16.52 0.14
N PRO A 131 1.87 17.80 -0.07
CA PRO A 131 1.02 18.53 0.86
C PRO A 131 -0.32 17.83 1.09
N LEU A 132 -0.82 17.86 2.32
CA LEU A 132 -2.08 17.22 2.70
C LEU A 132 -3.26 17.71 1.85
N GLU A 133 -3.27 19.00 1.51
CA GLU A 133 -4.30 19.63 0.67
C GLU A 133 -4.30 19.05 -0.76
N LYS A 134 -3.11 18.75 -1.28
CA LYS A 134 -2.98 18.11 -2.60
C LYS A 134 -3.49 16.69 -2.56
N ILE A 135 -3.10 15.91 -1.53
CA ILE A 135 -3.62 14.56 -1.34
C ILE A 135 -5.14 14.56 -1.23
N ALA A 136 -5.72 15.45 -0.41
CA ALA A 136 -7.17 15.54 -0.25
C ALA A 136 -7.91 15.88 -1.55
N LYS A 137 -7.31 16.72 -2.41
CA LYS A 137 -7.85 17.05 -3.73
C LYS A 137 -7.75 15.87 -4.69
N ASP A 138 -6.58 15.25 -4.77
CA ASP A 138 -6.29 14.19 -5.74
C ASP A 138 -6.97 12.88 -5.34
N THR A 139 -7.30 12.66 -4.06
CA THR A 139 -8.10 11.50 -3.62
C THR A 139 -9.61 11.72 -3.66
N ASP A 140 -10.13 12.94 -3.93
CA ASP A 140 -11.58 13.17 -3.94
C ASP A 140 -12.33 12.33 -5.00
N ARG A 141 -11.65 11.98 -6.09
CA ARG A 141 -12.14 11.03 -7.10
C ARG A 141 -11.07 10.00 -7.40
N ASN A 142 -11.42 9.00 -8.21
CA ASN A 142 -10.45 8.02 -8.68
C ASN A 142 -9.35 8.74 -9.46
N TYR A 143 -8.13 8.71 -8.93
CA TYR A 143 -6.95 9.31 -9.55
C TYR A 143 -5.97 8.21 -9.94
N PHE A 144 -5.89 7.96 -11.24
CA PHE A 144 -5.05 6.90 -11.81
C PHE A 144 -3.70 7.45 -12.23
N MET A 145 -2.67 6.67 -11.99
CA MET A 145 -1.30 6.97 -12.35
C MET A 145 -0.65 5.78 -13.06
N SER A 146 0.17 6.07 -14.07
CA SER A 146 1.19 5.15 -14.58
C SER A 146 2.29 4.94 -13.53
N ALA A 147 3.23 4.04 -13.81
CA ALA A 147 4.38 3.84 -12.95
C ALA A 147 5.26 5.12 -12.88
N GLU A 148 5.46 5.81 -14.01
CA GLU A 148 6.23 7.07 -14.08
C GLU A 148 5.54 8.21 -13.31
N GLU A 149 4.23 8.35 -13.49
CA GLU A 149 3.44 9.33 -12.73
C GLU A 149 3.49 9.04 -11.23
N SER A 150 3.55 7.76 -10.84
CA SER A 150 3.64 7.35 -9.44
C SER A 150 5.00 7.64 -8.80
N ILE A 151 6.10 7.59 -9.57
CA ILE A 151 7.41 8.11 -9.11
C ILE A 151 7.29 9.62 -8.87
N ALA A 152 6.81 10.36 -9.88
CA ALA A 152 6.70 11.82 -9.79
C ALA A 152 5.78 12.26 -8.64
N TYR A 153 4.76 11.46 -8.32
CA TYR A 153 3.86 11.71 -7.21
C TYR A 153 4.47 11.32 -5.85
N GLY A 154 5.46 10.43 -5.82
CA GLY A 154 6.15 9.96 -4.61
C GLY A 154 5.57 8.69 -3.99
N ILE A 155 4.69 7.96 -4.69
CA ILE A 155 4.11 6.69 -4.20
C ILE A 155 5.15 5.56 -4.26
N ILE A 156 5.96 5.56 -5.32
CA ILE A 156 7.06 4.62 -5.50
C ILE A 156 8.36 5.39 -5.70
N ASP A 157 9.48 4.70 -5.51
CA ASP A 157 10.83 5.24 -5.64
C ASP A 157 11.47 4.89 -6.99
N GLU A 158 11.19 3.70 -7.54
CA GLU A 158 11.83 3.24 -8.79
C GLU A 158 10.94 2.28 -9.62
N ILE A 159 11.12 2.31 -10.94
CA ILE A 159 10.53 1.34 -11.89
C ILE A 159 11.54 0.24 -12.19
N LEU A 160 11.15 -1.02 -11.98
CA LEU A 160 11.99 -2.19 -12.24
C LEU A 160 11.67 -2.78 -13.62
N GLU A 161 12.53 -2.57 -14.62
CA GLU A 161 12.32 -3.11 -15.97
C GLU A 161 12.76 -4.57 -16.12
N LYS A 162 13.99 -4.85 -15.72
CA LYS A 162 14.61 -6.16 -15.87
C LYS A 162 15.45 -6.44 -14.65
N ARG A 163 15.27 -7.62 -14.05
CA ARG A 163 16.21 -8.09 -13.04
C ARG A 163 17.59 -8.16 -13.68
N ALA A 164 18.57 -7.49 -13.09
CA ALA A 164 19.96 -7.78 -13.41
C ALA A 164 20.13 -9.30 -13.31
N ALA A 165 20.63 -9.93 -14.37
CA ALA A 165 20.98 -11.34 -14.32
C ALA A 165 21.95 -11.48 -13.16
N SER A 166 21.53 -12.14 -12.08
CA SER A 166 22.29 -12.29 -10.84
C SER A 166 23.76 -12.49 -11.15
N ASP A 167 24.61 -11.62 -10.62
CA ASP A 167 26.05 -11.62 -10.87
C ASP A 167 26.62 -13.05 -10.86
N LYS A 168 27.05 -13.46 -12.06
CA LYS A 168 27.90 -14.60 -12.36
C LYS A 168 27.18 -15.96 -12.25
N LEU A 169 27.28 -16.84 -13.25
CA LEU A 169 28.49 -17.65 -13.44
C LEU A 169 29.02 -18.33 -12.16
N LYS A 170 28.21 -18.46 -11.10
CA LYS A 170 28.45 -19.44 -10.03
C LYS A 170 28.21 -20.83 -10.64
N LYS A 171 29.31 -21.48 -11.03
CA LYS A 171 29.46 -22.86 -11.54
C LYS A 171 29.52 -23.05 -13.08
N LYS A 172 30.35 -22.27 -13.77
CA LYS A 172 31.25 -22.85 -14.79
C LYS A 172 32.69 -22.72 -14.29
N LYS A 173 33.04 -23.60 -13.35
CA LYS A 173 34.36 -24.17 -13.07
C LYS A 173 34.20 -25.16 -11.92
#